data_AF-A0A7V2CIN1-F1
#
_entry.id   AF-A0A7V2CIN1-F1
#
_cell.length_a   1.000
_cell.length_b   1.000
_cell.length_c   1.000
_cell.angle_alpha   90.00
_cell.angle_beta   90.00
_cell.angle_gamma   90.00
#
_symmetry.space_group_name_H-M   'P 1'
#
loop_
_entity.id
_entity.type
_entity.pdbx_description
1 polymer ?
#
loop_
_entity_poly.entity_id
_entity_poly.type
_entity_poly.pdbx_seq_one_letter_code
_entity_poly.pdbx_strand_id
1 'polypeptide(L)'
;FGWELVLTALFLFTIFSATKPGSPPGFAALAIGGYLFIAHLVGAPLGDSSLNPARSIGPALFERGSALGVLWVFVVAPLLGGLGGWLLYRLVHED
;
A
#
# COMPACT_ATOMS: atom_id res chain seq x y z
N PHE A 1 1.48 -9.43 -8.38
CA PHE A 1 2.65 -9.32 -7.47
C PHE A 1 3.37 -8.00 -7.63
N GLY A 2 4.00 -7.70 -8.78
CA GLY A 2 4.81 -6.48 -8.95
C GLY A 2 4.06 -5.17 -8.74
N TRP A 3 2.84 -5.04 -9.31
CA TRP A 3 2.02 -3.83 -9.11
C TRP A 3 1.69 -3.61 -7.64
N GLU A 4 1.28 -4.66 -6.93
CA GLU A 4 0.93 -4.63 -5.51
C GLU A 4 2.11 -4.18 -4.63
N LEU A 5 3.32 -4.67 -4.96
CA LEU A 5 4.56 -4.27 -4.31
C LEU A 5 4.84 -2.77 -4.52
N VAL A 6 4.77 -2.30 -5.77
CA VAL A 6 5.06 -0.90 -6.12
C VAL A 6 4.02 0.05 -5.53
N LEU A 7 2.73 -0.27 -5.66
CA LEU A 7 1.65 0.54 -5.12
C LEU A 7 1.72 0.62 -3.59
N THR A 8 2.04 -0.48 -2.91
CA THR A 8 2.22 -0.44 -1.45
C THR A 8 3.48 0.35 -1.05
N ALA A 9 4.58 0.23 -1.80
CA ALA A 9 5.78 1.03 -1.54
C ALA A 9 5.51 2.53 -1.62
N LEU A 10 4.84 2.95 -2.69
CA LEU A 10 4.43 4.34 -2.86
C LEU A 10 3.42 4.77 -1.80
N PHE A 11 2.51 3.89 -1.36
CA PHE A 11 1.57 4.20 -0.28
C PHE A 11 2.29 4.52 1.03
N LEU A 12 3.24 3.66 1.45
CA LEU A 12 4.00 3.89 2.68
C LEU A 12 4.92 5.10 2.55
N PHE A 13 5.54 5.32 1.38
CA PHE A 13 6.27 6.55 1.10
C PHE A 13 5.40 7.80 1.26
N THR A 14 4.15 7.77 0.76
CA THR A 14 3.20 8.87 0.93
C THR A 14 2.83 9.07 2.40
N ILE A 15 2.60 8.00 3.16
CA ILE A 15 2.31 8.09 4.60
C ILE A 15 3.46 8.79 5.35
N PHE A 16 4.70 8.32 5.19
CA PHE A 16 5.85 8.93 5.86
C PHE A 16 6.06 10.38 5.42
N SER A 17 5.98 10.67 4.13
CA SER A 17 6.15 12.03 3.59
C SER A 17 5.05 12.99 4.07
N ALA A 18 3.81 12.53 4.18
CA ALA A 18 2.68 13.34 4.62
C ALA A 18 2.68 13.59 6.14
N THR A 19 3.38 12.77 6.91
CA THR A 19 3.36 12.80 8.39
C THR A 19 4.68 13.24 9.03
N LYS A 20 5.74 13.47 8.23
CA LYS A 20 7.02 13.95 8.74
C LYS A 20 6.92 15.34 9.39
N PRO A 21 7.86 15.69 10.30
CA PRO A 21 7.98 17.05 10.80
C PRO A 21 8.13 18.08 9.68
N GLY A 22 7.46 19.21 9.80
CA GLY A 22 7.46 20.28 8.79
C GLY A 22 6.46 20.08 7.64
N SER A 23 5.72 18.97 7.60
CA SER A 23 4.61 18.82 6.65
C SER A 23 3.42 19.72 7.03
N PRO A 24 2.69 20.27 6.03
CA PRO A 24 1.55 21.14 6.30
C PRO A 24 0.48 20.47 7.19
N PRO A 25 0.09 21.09 8.33
CA PRO A 25 -0.84 20.50 9.26
C PRO A 25 -2.23 20.33 8.62
N GLY A 26 -2.90 19.23 8.95
CA GLY A 26 -4.27 18.93 8.49
C GLY A 26 -4.38 18.26 7.11
N PHE A 27 -3.29 18.18 6.32
CA PHE A 27 -3.35 17.62 4.96
C PHE A 27 -3.00 16.13 4.85
N ALA A 28 -2.50 15.50 5.93
CA ALA A 28 -2.05 14.11 5.89
C ALA A 28 -3.16 13.14 5.44
N ALA A 29 -4.37 13.30 5.96
CA ALA A 29 -5.51 12.47 5.59
C ALA A 29 -5.86 12.57 4.09
N LEU A 30 -5.80 13.77 3.52
CA LEU A 30 -6.06 13.99 2.09
C LEU A 30 -4.98 13.34 1.22
N ALA A 31 -3.71 13.47 1.59
CA ALA A 31 -2.61 12.86 0.85
C ALA A 31 -2.67 11.33 0.88
N ILE A 32 -2.86 10.76 2.07
CA ILE A 32 -2.89 9.30 2.29
C ILE A 32 -4.15 8.70 1.63
N GLY A 33 -5.33 9.27 1.89
CA GLY A 33 -6.59 8.80 1.32
C GLY A 33 -6.66 9.01 -0.20
N GLY A 34 -6.18 10.16 -0.69
CA GLY A 34 -6.10 10.46 -2.11
C GLY A 34 -5.17 9.51 -2.86
N TYR A 35 -4.01 9.19 -2.28
CA TYR A 35 -3.14 8.16 -2.84
C TYR A 35 -3.84 6.81 -2.88
N LEU A 36 -4.48 6.38 -1.79
CA LEU A 36 -5.17 5.08 -1.74
C LEU A 36 -6.27 4.99 -2.80
N PHE A 37 -7.02 6.07 -3.03
CA PHE A 37 -8.00 6.17 -4.11
C PHE A 37 -7.36 5.96 -5.49
N ILE A 38 -6.28 6.70 -5.79
CA ILE A 38 -5.55 6.58 -7.06
C ILE A 38 -4.98 5.16 -7.23
N ALA A 39 -4.41 4.59 -6.16
CA ALA A 39 -3.86 3.24 -6.18
C ALA A 39 -4.93 2.20 -6.53
N HIS A 40 -6.18 2.38 -6.07
CA HIS A 40 -7.29 1.51 -6.48
C HIS A 40 -7.68 1.70 -7.94
N LEU A 41 -7.70 2.93 -8.46
CA LEU A 41 -7.95 3.18 -9.88
C LEU A 41 -6.93 2.47 -10.79
N VAL A 42 -5.68 2.38 -10.34
CA VAL A 42 -4.60 1.72 -11.07
C VAL A 42 -4.56 0.21 -10.82
N GLY A 43 -4.65 -0.23 -9.56
CA GLY A 43 -4.45 -1.61 -9.14
C GLY A 43 -5.63 -2.52 -9.42
N ALA A 44 -6.87 -2.03 -9.29
CA ALA A 44 -8.07 -2.83 -9.54
C ALA A 44 -8.07 -3.54 -10.91
N PRO A 45 -7.79 -2.87 -12.04
CA PRO A 45 -7.74 -3.54 -13.34
C PRO A 45 -6.53 -4.48 -13.54
N LEU A 46 -5.51 -4.41 -12.70
CA LEU A 46 -4.29 -5.24 -12.81
C LEU A 46 -4.39 -6.56 -12.05
N GLY A 47 -5.30 -6.68 -11.09
CA GLY A 47 -5.51 -7.92 -10.33
C GLY A 47 -6.01 -7.68 -8.91
N ASP A 48 -6.99 -6.78 -8.75
CA ASP A 48 -7.41 -6.18 -7.48
C ASP A 48 -6.30 -5.32 -6.83
N SER A 49 -6.71 -4.47 -5.90
CA SER A 49 -5.87 -3.48 -5.23
C SER A 49 -6.02 -3.66 -3.74
N SER A 50 -5.13 -4.43 -3.10
CA SER A 50 -5.24 -4.68 -1.66
C SER A 50 -4.53 -3.62 -0.83
N LEU A 51 -3.22 -3.46 -1.05
CA LEU A 51 -2.25 -2.68 -0.29
C LEU A 51 -2.23 -2.96 1.22
N ASN A 52 -2.97 -3.97 1.67
CA ASN A 52 -3.27 -4.19 3.07
C ASN A 52 -3.59 -5.67 3.33
N PRO A 53 -2.67 -6.41 3.97
CA PRO A 53 -2.89 -7.82 4.29
C PRO A 53 -4.20 -8.08 5.04
N ALA A 54 -4.57 -7.23 6.00
CA ALA A 54 -5.81 -7.39 6.76
C ALA A 54 -7.06 -7.24 5.87
N ARG A 55 -7.02 -6.31 4.90
CA ARG A 55 -8.10 -6.13 3.90
C ARG A 55 -8.28 -7.37 3.05
N SER A 56 -7.20 -8.09 2.72
CA SER A 56 -7.29 -9.32 1.90
C SER A 56 -7.60 -10.57 2.70
N ILE A 57 -7.06 -10.71 3.92
CA ILE A 57 -7.29 -11.90 4.75
C ILE A 57 -8.77 -12.06 5.07
N GLY A 58 -9.46 -10.99 5.48
CA GLY A 58 -10.87 -11.04 5.86
C GLY A 58 -11.75 -11.70 4.79
N PRO A 59 -11.92 -11.11 3.60
CA PRO A 59 -12.72 -11.67 2.52
C PRO A 59 -12.25 -13.05 2.07
N ALA A 60 -10.94 -13.30 1.97
CA ALA A 60 -10.41 -14.57 1.50
C ALA A 60 -10.81 -15.75 2.39
N LEU A 61 -10.95 -15.55 3.71
CA LEU A 61 -11.42 -16.59 4.63
C LEU A 61 -12.87 -16.99 4.38
N PHE A 62 -13.71 -16.07 3.89
CA PHE A 62 -15.12 -16.33 3.59
C PHE A 62 -15.31 -16.83 2.15
N GLU A 63 -14.61 -16.26 1.17
CA GLU A 63 -14.68 -16.67 -0.24
C GLU A 63 -14.06 -18.06 -0.46
N ARG A 64 -12.96 -18.38 0.25
CA ARG A 64 -12.21 -19.64 0.14
C ARG A 64 -11.67 -19.86 -1.28
N GLY A 65 -11.37 -21.11 -1.64
CA GLY A 65 -10.99 -21.50 -3.01
C GLY A 65 -9.81 -20.70 -3.57
N SER A 66 -10.03 -20.06 -4.72
CA SER A 66 -9.03 -19.25 -5.42
C SER A 66 -8.53 -18.08 -4.59
N ALA A 67 -9.36 -17.45 -3.77
CA ALA A 67 -8.96 -16.30 -2.95
C ALA A 67 -7.87 -16.66 -1.94
N LEU A 68 -7.99 -17.82 -1.28
CA LEU A 68 -6.93 -18.34 -0.40
C LEU A 68 -5.67 -18.71 -1.17
N GLY A 69 -5.81 -19.22 -2.40
CA GLY A 69 -4.68 -19.58 -3.25
C GLY A 69 -3.80 -18.39 -3.66
N VAL A 70 -4.39 -17.20 -3.82
CA VAL A 70 -3.65 -15.98 -4.18
C VAL A 70 -3.34 -15.08 -2.98
N LEU A 71 -3.91 -15.35 -1.80
CA LEU A 71 -3.79 -14.51 -0.60
C LEU A 71 -2.33 -14.19 -0.24
N TRP A 72 -1.40 -15.12 -0.45
CA TRP A 72 0.02 -14.90 -0.15
C TRP A 72 0.60 -13.70 -0.91
N VAL A 73 0.11 -13.40 -2.13
CA VAL A 73 0.54 -12.22 -2.91
C VAL A 73 0.17 -10.95 -2.16
N PHE A 74 -1.05 -10.88 -1.63
CA PHE A 74 -1.58 -9.74 -0.88
C PHE A 74 -1.09 -9.68 0.57
N VAL A 75 -0.25 -10.62 1.00
CA VAL A 75 0.48 -10.55 2.28
C VAL A 75 1.93 -10.16 2.03
N VAL A 76 2.62 -10.92 1.18
CA VAL A 76 4.06 -10.74 0.93
C VAL A 76 4.36 -9.47 0.16
N ALA A 77 3.61 -9.17 -0.91
CA ALA A 77 3.88 -7.97 -1.71
C ALA A 77 3.64 -6.67 -0.93
N PRO A 78 2.56 -6.52 -0.12
CA PRO A 78 2.39 -5.34 0.71
C PRO A 78 3.46 -5.18 1.80
N LEU A 79 3.92 -6.26 2.43
CA LEU A 79 4.99 -6.17 3.44
C LEU A 79 6.32 -5.73 2.84
N LEU A 80 6.72 -6.34 1.72
CA LEU A 80 7.94 -5.96 1.00
C LEU A 80 7.83 -4.56 0.41
N GLY A 81 6.68 -4.23 -0.17
CA GLY A 81 6.36 -2.91 -0.67
C GLY A 81 6.50 -1.87 0.43
N GLY A 82 5.86 -2.08 1.59
CA GLY A 82 5.92 -1.17 2.71
C GLY A 82 7.34 -0.91 3.22
N LEU A 83 8.16 -1.97 3.32
CA LEU A 83 9.59 -1.83 3.62
C LEU A 83 10.33 -1.01 2.54
N GLY A 84 10.07 -1.27 1.27
CA GLY A 84 10.62 -0.50 0.15
C GLY A 84 10.20 0.97 0.17
N GLY A 85 8.95 1.26 0.54
CA GLY A 85 8.43 2.62 0.69
C GLY A 85 9.11 3.39 1.81
N TRP A 86 9.34 2.73 2.95
CA TRP A 86 10.12 3.29 4.04
C TRP A 86 11.58 3.54 3.63
N LEU A 87 12.23 2.59 2.95
CA LEU A 87 13.59 2.76 2.44
C LEU A 87 13.68 3.95 1.48
N LEU A 88 12.73 4.03 0.53
CA LEU A 88 12.65 5.16 -0.40
C LEU A 88 12.48 6.49 0.33
N TYR A 89 11.61 6.53 1.36
CA TYR A 89 11.44 7.71 2.19
C TYR A 89 12.77 8.13 2.84
N ARG A 90 13.51 7.18 3.42
CA ARG A 90 14.82 7.44 4.05
C ARG A 90 15.88 7.93 3.06
N LEU A 91 15.86 7.45 1.81
CA LEU A 91 16.80 7.87 0.77
C LEU A 91 16.48 9.28 0.23
N VAL A 92 15.20 9.65 0.16
CA VAL A 92 14.78 10.96 -0.38
C VAL A 92 14.82 12.05 0.69
N HIS A 93 14.53 11.70 1.93
CA HIS A 93 14.46 12.62 3.06
C HIS A 93 15.60 12.37 4.03
N GLU A 94 16.84 12.41 3.53
CA GLU A 94 18.02 12.35 4.39
C GLU A 94 17.85 13.29 5.59
N ASP A 95 17.96 12.71 6.79
CA ASP A 95 18.31 13.47 7.99
C ASP A 95 19.82 13.71 7.96
#